data_AF-A0A960R9B6-F1
#
_entry.id   AF-A0A960R9B6-F1
#
_cell.length_a   1.000
_cell.length_b   1.000
_cell.length_c   1.000
_cell.angle_alpha   90.00
_cell.angle_beta   90.00
_cell.angle_gamma   90.00
#
_symmetry.space_group_name_H-M   'P 1'
#
loop_
_entity.id
_entity.type
_entity.pdbx_description
1 polymer ?
#
loop_
_entity_poly.entity_id
_entity_poly.type
_entity_poly.pdbx_seq_one_letter_code
_entity_poly.pdbx_strand_id
1 'polypeptide(L)'
;DRINKETSVVLNGGELSFIAAAGGASLEEFGQITAGSNLSSTITSATNGVGSSVHLSFVGLTRGGGSTLNYVGIGDAITATGTNRVTFANAPQSLVNGVLPWSRLRGPSGEIDFVTLENASEGFAVAALPASGYVTDINQAGPTSIVRLAAGTHTLTTSRTISGLLLEDGAILEGNGLALTITNTSNQAGLILGDSSEINVSTLTLGNEGYITTVPGSQATINSTITGASTSITKAGTGKLVLTGDNQFSGAMNINAGTLNIQRSSALGATAGATNIRQEASLELEETTFGSVNVLVETINVAGTGIDDGGAIRNVAGNNSIAGNIALSGVTVDGATYFPSINSLTPSVTFINTVDGSLNLSGVISGNVELFKFGASQLE
;
A
#
# COMPACT_ATOMS: atom_id res chain seq x y z
N ASP A 1 20.91 19.11 13.67
CA ASP A 1 19.70 19.46 14.43
C ASP A 1 19.37 18.28 15.33
N ARG A 2 19.03 18.48 16.60
CA ARG A 2 18.57 17.38 17.46
C ARG A 2 17.14 17.68 17.83
N ILE A 3 16.23 16.78 17.43
CA ILE A 3 14.86 16.84 17.91
C ILE A 3 14.94 16.55 19.42
N ASN A 4 14.11 17.22 20.22
CA ASN A 4 14.15 16.96 21.66
C ASN A 4 13.75 15.51 21.91
N LYS A 5 14.44 14.87 22.85
CA LYS A 5 14.05 13.54 23.32
C LYS A 5 12.57 13.53 23.68
N GLU A 6 11.91 12.43 23.38
CA GLU A 6 10.47 12.23 23.67
C GLU A 6 9.51 13.14 22.88
N THR A 7 10.00 13.87 21.87
CA THR A 7 9.09 14.62 20.97
C THR A 7 8.20 13.66 20.20
N SER A 8 6.89 13.88 20.24
CA SER A 8 5.93 13.11 19.45
C SER A 8 6.04 13.44 17.96
N VAL A 9 5.89 12.42 17.12
CA VAL A 9 5.94 12.55 15.65
C VAL A 9 4.60 12.10 15.06
N VAL A 10 3.99 12.91 14.20
CA VAL A 10 2.79 12.52 13.44
C VAL A 10 3.18 12.36 11.98
N LEU A 11 3.02 11.15 11.45
CA LEU A 11 3.20 10.86 10.03
C LEU A 11 1.85 10.92 9.33
N ASN A 12 1.62 11.99 8.57
CA ASN A 12 0.45 12.12 7.70
C ASN A 12 0.77 11.62 6.29
N GLY A 13 1.32 10.40 6.21
CA GLY A 13 1.95 9.86 5.00
C GLY A 13 3.43 10.27 4.88
N GLY A 14 4.05 9.90 3.76
CA GLY A 14 5.44 10.27 3.47
C GLY A 14 6.47 9.44 4.24
N GLU A 15 7.68 9.98 4.41
CA GLU A 15 8.83 9.28 4.97
C GLU A 15 9.49 10.07 6.12
N LEU A 16 9.73 9.39 7.24
CA LEU A 16 10.72 9.77 8.24
C LEU A 16 12.02 9.01 7.94
N SER A 17 13.01 9.72 7.41
CA SER A 17 14.30 9.13 7.00
C SER A 17 15.40 9.54 7.96
N PHE A 18 16.12 8.56 8.51
CA PHE A 18 17.27 8.79 9.36
C PHE A 18 18.51 8.10 8.79
N ILE A 19 19.54 8.90 8.56
CA ILE A 19 20.78 8.48 7.91
C ILE A 19 21.92 8.57 8.92
N ALA A 20 22.67 7.48 9.09
CA ALA A 20 23.80 7.44 10.01
C ALA A 20 24.88 8.48 9.65
N ALA A 21 25.57 8.96 10.68
CA ALA A 21 26.87 9.57 10.51
C ALA A 21 27.86 8.57 9.89
N ALA A 22 28.69 9.04 8.96
CA ALA A 22 29.68 8.20 8.30
C ALA A 22 30.64 7.56 9.32
N GLY A 23 30.70 6.23 9.34
CA GLY A 23 31.58 5.45 10.21
C GLY A 23 31.29 5.52 11.72
N GLY A 24 30.10 5.97 12.13
CA GLY A 24 29.74 6.11 13.55
C GLY A 24 28.34 5.59 13.89
N ALA A 25 28.11 5.38 15.17
CA ALA A 25 26.80 5.03 15.71
C ALA A 25 25.93 6.30 15.85
N SER A 26 24.70 6.22 15.37
CA SER A 26 23.72 7.30 15.41
C SER A 26 22.46 6.82 16.13
N LEU A 27 22.13 7.47 17.24
CA LEU A 27 20.96 7.16 18.06
C LEU A 27 20.04 8.38 18.11
N GLU A 28 18.76 8.18 17.84
CA GLU A 28 17.72 9.18 18.03
C GLU A 28 16.55 8.59 18.83
N GLU A 29 16.07 9.35 19.81
CA GLU A 29 15.00 8.94 20.72
C GLU A 29 13.80 9.87 20.60
N PHE A 30 12.67 9.32 20.15
CA PHE A 30 11.42 10.01 19.95
C PHE A 30 10.38 9.60 20.98
N GLY A 31 9.36 10.43 21.11
CA GLY A 31 8.17 10.13 21.89
C GLY A 31 7.26 9.14 21.18
N GLN A 32 5.96 9.32 21.35
CA GLN A 32 4.96 8.58 20.62
C GLN A 32 5.02 8.93 19.12
N ILE A 33 4.97 7.91 18.27
CA ILE A 33 4.71 8.10 16.84
C ILE A 33 3.24 7.80 16.51
N THR A 34 2.65 8.62 15.66
CA THR A 34 1.26 8.49 15.24
C THR A 34 1.20 8.39 13.73
N ALA A 35 0.75 7.25 13.21
CA ALA A 35 0.39 7.12 11.80
C ALA A 35 -1.02 7.70 11.57
N GLY A 36 -1.12 8.71 10.72
CA GLY A 36 -2.38 9.33 10.31
C GLY A 36 -3.29 8.34 9.56
N SER A 37 -4.59 8.59 9.52
CA SER A 37 -5.57 7.67 8.95
C SER A 37 -5.53 7.62 7.42
N ASN A 38 -5.76 6.44 6.83
CA ASN A 38 -5.84 6.19 5.40
C ASN A 38 -4.61 6.64 4.59
N LEU A 39 -3.40 6.52 5.18
CA LEU A 39 -2.15 6.95 4.58
C LEU A 39 -1.09 5.85 4.69
N SER A 40 -0.17 5.78 3.72
CA SER A 40 1.05 4.97 3.84
C SER A 40 2.17 5.86 4.35
N SER A 41 2.78 5.49 5.46
CA SER A 41 3.96 6.18 6.00
C SER A 41 5.17 5.25 5.99
N THR A 42 6.36 5.82 5.89
CA THR A 42 7.63 5.09 5.88
C THR A 42 8.55 5.57 7.00
N ILE A 43 9.21 4.64 7.68
CA ILE A 43 10.33 4.91 8.57
C ILE A 43 11.55 4.25 7.95
N THR A 44 12.53 5.06 7.57
CA THR A 44 13.76 4.60 6.95
C THR A 44 14.93 4.73 7.92
N SER A 45 15.65 3.63 8.07
CA SER A 45 16.93 3.54 8.78
C SER A 45 18.01 3.26 7.75
N ALA A 46 18.95 4.20 7.57
CA ALA A 46 19.97 4.11 6.53
C ALA A 46 21.38 4.15 7.12
N THR A 47 22.16 3.08 6.91
CA THR A 47 23.60 3.11 7.17
C THR A 47 24.32 3.90 6.08
N ASN A 48 25.43 4.54 6.45
CA ASN A 48 26.22 5.41 5.57
C ASN A 48 27.70 4.99 5.62
N GLY A 49 27.99 3.88 4.95
CA GLY A 49 29.33 3.32 4.86
C GLY A 49 29.70 2.37 6.00
N VAL A 50 30.89 1.77 5.87
CA VAL A 50 31.38 0.71 6.77
C VAL A 50 31.51 1.23 8.21
N GLY A 51 30.99 0.44 9.16
CA GLY A 51 31.07 0.75 10.60
C GLY A 51 30.00 1.74 11.09
N SER A 52 29.12 2.23 10.22
CA SER A 52 27.99 3.05 10.64
C SER A 52 26.84 2.20 11.19
N SER A 53 26.10 2.76 12.13
CA SER A 53 24.86 2.17 12.64
C SER A 53 23.82 3.24 12.95
N VAL A 54 22.55 2.86 12.82
CA VAL A 54 21.38 3.65 13.17
C VAL A 54 20.57 2.90 14.22
N HIS A 55 20.20 3.60 15.27
CA HIS A 55 19.16 3.18 16.19
C HIS A 55 18.13 4.30 16.32
N LEU A 56 16.92 4.04 15.81
CA LEU A 56 15.74 4.85 16.06
C LEU A 56 14.92 4.24 17.17
N SER A 57 14.66 4.98 18.24
CA SER A 57 13.80 4.52 19.34
C SER A 57 12.58 5.42 19.49
N PHE A 58 11.40 4.83 19.67
CA PHE A 58 10.15 5.51 19.92
C PHE A 58 9.55 5.05 21.25
N VAL A 59 8.81 5.91 21.95
CA VAL A 59 8.10 5.50 23.17
C VAL A 59 6.99 4.49 22.86
N GLY A 60 6.30 4.65 21.74
CA GLY A 60 5.19 3.79 21.32
C GLY A 60 4.61 4.25 19.99
N LEU A 61 3.66 3.48 19.46
CA LEU A 61 3.05 3.74 18.14
C LEU A 61 1.53 3.67 18.24
N THR A 62 0.89 4.70 17.69
CA THR A 62 -0.57 4.75 17.51
C THR A 62 -0.92 4.88 16.05
N ARG A 63 -2.07 4.32 15.67
CA ARG A 63 -2.47 4.21 14.27
C ARG A 63 -3.90 4.66 14.04
N GLY A 64 -4.10 5.54 13.07
CA GLY A 64 -5.41 5.83 12.48
C GLY A 64 -5.88 4.74 11.51
N GLY A 65 -7.19 4.49 11.43
CA GLY A 65 -7.81 3.50 10.53
C GLY A 65 -7.37 3.61 9.06
N GLY A 66 -7.36 2.50 8.31
CA GLY A 66 -6.89 2.40 6.92
C GLY A 66 -5.42 2.78 6.65
N SER A 67 -4.58 3.02 7.66
CA SER A 67 -3.17 3.39 7.46
C SER A 67 -2.22 2.20 7.49
N THR A 68 -1.07 2.34 6.82
CA THR A 68 -0.01 1.34 6.76
C THR A 68 1.34 1.96 7.09
N LEU A 69 2.23 1.19 7.69
CA LEU A 69 3.58 1.62 8.05
C LEU A 69 4.64 0.73 7.41
N ASN A 70 5.55 1.34 6.67
CA ASN A 70 6.65 0.67 6.02
C ASN A 70 7.94 0.94 6.80
N TYR A 71 8.69 -0.10 7.15
CA TYR A 71 10.03 0.04 7.72
C TYR A 71 11.06 -0.32 6.66
N VAL A 72 12.00 0.58 6.36
CA VAL A 72 12.97 0.39 5.29
C VAL A 72 14.38 0.42 5.85
N GLY A 73 15.12 -0.66 5.65
CA GLY A 73 16.57 -0.70 5.89
C GLY A 73 17.33 -0.37 4.60
N ILE A 74 18.13 0.70 4.61
CA ILE A 74 19.05 1.04 3.52
C ILE A 74 20.49 0.73 3.95
N GLY A 75 21.26 0.15 3.04
CA GLY A 75 22.60 -0.37 3.30
C GLY A 75 22.55 -1.73 3.98
N ASP A 76 21.91 -1.79 5.15
CA ASP A 76 21.68 -3.01 5.92
C ASP A 76 20.20 -3.23 6.22
N ALA A 77 19.80 -4.48 6.47
CA ALA A 77 18.44 -4.81 6.91
C ALA A 77 18.17 -4.27 8.32
N ILE A 78 16.92 -3.88 8.59
CA ILE A 78 16.47 -3.62 9.95
C ILE A 78 16.31 -4.97 10.67
N THR A 79 17.03 -5.14 11.78
CA THR A 79 16.92 -6.32 12.64
C THR A 79 16.99 -5.93 14.12
N ALA A 80 16.71 -6.87 15.02
CA ALA A 80 16.72 -6.59 16.46
C ALA A 80 18.09 -6.19 17.01
N THR A 81 19.18 -6.67 16.40
CA THR A 81 20.56 -6.55 16.88
C THR A 81 21.55 -6.02 15.83
N GLY A 82 21.06 -5.71 14.62
CA GLY A 82 21.89 -5.27 13.50
C GLY A 82 22.34 -3.81 13.58
N THR A 83 22.91 -3.34 12.46
CA THR A 83 23.37 -1.95 12.30
C THR A 83 22.22 -0.98 12.08
N ASN A 84 21.14 -1.41 11.45
CA ASN A 84 19.88 -0.65 11.38
C ASN A 84 18.90 -1.24 12.40
N ARG A 85 18.48 -0.43 13.38
CA ARG A 85 17.53 -0.83 14.43
C ARG A 85 16.42 0.20 14.56
N VAL A 86 15.19 -0.29 14.66
CA VAL A 86 14.01 0.50 15.04
C VAL A 86 13.37 -0.17 16.24
N THR A 87 13.22 0.55 17.36
CA THR A 87 12.65 -0.01 18.60
C THR A 87 11.51 0.83 19.16
N PHE A 88 10.65 0.18 19.93
CA PHE A 88 9.58 0.80 20.71
C PHE A 88 9.75 0.44 22.19
N ALA A 89 9.76 1.43 23.08
CA ALA A 89 9.81 1.19 24.51
C ALA A 89 8.57 0.43 25.01
N ASN A 90 7.39 0.80 24.49
CA ASN A 90 6.13 0.10 24.74
C ASN A 90 5.68 -0.61 23.46
N ALA A 91 5.17 -1.85 23.59
CA ALA A 91 4.64 -2.59 22.46
C ALA A 91 3.54 -1.77 21.74
N PRO A 92 3.68 -1.47 20.44
CA PRO A 92 2.71 -0.71 19.65
C PRO A 92 1.26 -1.19 19.78
N GLN A 93 1.06 -2.51 19.75
CA GLN A 93 -0.23 -3.19 19.82
C GLN A 93 0.01 -4.70 19.94
N SER A 94 -1.06 -5.47 20.18
CA SER A 94 -1.01 -6.93 20.09
C SER A 94 -0.70 -7.39 18.67
N LEU A 95 0.24 -8.33 18.55
CA LEU A 95 0.53 -9.01 17.29
C LEU A 95 -0.65 -9.92 16.91
N VAL A 96 -0.88 -10.09 15.61
CA VAL A 96 -1.80 -11.09 15.07
C VAL A 96 -0.99 -12.21 14.48
N ASN A 97 -1.01 -13.36 15.17
CA ASN A 97 -0.24 -14.56 14.81
C ASN A 97 1.27 -14.25 14.60
N GLY A 98 1.83 -13.43 15.47
CA GLY A 98 3.24 -13.03 15.42
C GLY A 98 3.56 -11.86 14.49
N VAL A 99 2.58 -11.37 13.72
CA VAL A 99 2.76 -10.22 12.81
C VAL A 99 2.23 -8.95 13.47
N LEU A 100 2.94 -7.83 13.31
CA LEU A 100 2.42 -6.49 13.54
C LEU A 100 1.54 -6.14 12.32
N PRO A 101 0.20 -6.12 12.45
CA PRO A 101 -0.72 -5.86 11.34
C PRO A 101 -0.37 -4.57 10.59
N TRP A 102 -0.89 -4.39 9.36
CA TRP A 102 -0.78 -3.17 8.51
C TRP A 102 0.64 -2.66 8.25
N SER A 103 1.66 -3.37 8.73
CA SER A 103 3.04 -2.97 8.63
C SER A 103 3.85 -4.00 7.87
N ARG A 104 4.95 -3.53 7.28
CA ARG A 104 5.83 -4.33 6.46
C ARG A 104 7.26 -3.86 6.60
N LEU A 105 8.18 -4.78 6.43
CA LEU A 105 9.61 -4.53 6.43
C LEU A 105 10.11 -4.63 5.00
N ARG A 106 10.88 -3.66 4.54
CA ARG A 106 11.62 -3.73 3.30
C ARG A 106 13.11 -3.76 3.60
N GLY A 107 13.79 -4.79 3.11
CA GLY A 107 15.23 -4.90 3.24
C GLY A 107 15.99 -4.19 2.10
N PRO A 108 17.32 -4.16 2.18
CA PRO A 108 18.17 -3.39 1.28
C PRO A 108 18.17 -3.89 -0.16
N SER A 109 17.79 -5.16 -0.40
CA SER A 109 17.68 -5.73 -1.75
C SER A 109 16.29 -5.54 -2.36
N GLY A 110 15.37 -4.89 -1.65
CA GLY A 110 14.01 -4.62 -2.10
C GLY A 110 12.98 -5.68 -1.70
N GLU A 111 13.41 -6.75 -1.03
CA GLU A 111 12.54 -7.77 -0.45
C GLU A 111 11.56 -7.15 0.56
N ILE A 112 10.30 -7.59 0.55
CA ILE A 112 9.28 -7.18 1.51
C ILE A 112 8.87 -8.37 2.36
N ASP A 113 8.71 -8.14 3.66
CA ASP A 113 8.32 -9.16 4.63
C ASP A 113 7.26 -8.61 5.61
N PHE A 114 6.52 -9.49 6.27
CA PHE A 114 5.70 -9.11 7.41
C PHE A 114 6.60 -8.67 8.57
N VAL A 115 6.13 -7.73 9.37
CA VAL A 115 6.87 -7.27 10.56
C VAL A 115 6.48 -8.10 11.76
N THR A 116 7.46 -8.46 12.58
CA THR A 116 7.27 -8.91 13.95
C THR A 116 7.94 -7.96 14.94
N LEU A 117 7.73 -8.21 16.22
CA LEU A 117 8.39 -7.49 17.31
C LEU A 117 9.18 -8.48 18.16
N GLU A 118 10.51 -8.30 18.17
CA GLU A 118 11.42 -9.09 18.99
C GLU A 118 11.75 -8.35 20.29
N ASN A 119 11.96 -9.09 21.38
CA ASN A 119 12.40 -8.48 22.63
C ASN A 119 13.84 -7.97 22.48
N ALA A 120 14.06 -6.74 22.92
CA ALA A 120 15.37 -6.10 23.01
C ALA A 120 15.55 -5.47 24.39
N SER A 121 16.79 -5.12 24.75
CA SER A 121 17.08 -4.42 26.02
C SER A 121 16.31 -3.09 26.18
N GLU A 122 15.93 -2.48 25.06
CA GLU A 122 15.28 -1.19 24.96
C GLU A 122 13.75 -1.31 24.73
N GLY A 123 13.18 -2.52 24.85
CA GLY A 123 11.76 -2.80 24.62
C GLY A 123 11.55 -3.78 23.48
N PHE A 124 10.90 -3.33 22.40
CA PHE A 124 10.47 -4.17 21.28
C PHE A 124 11.11 -3.69 19.98
N ALA A 125 11.95 -4.52 19.36
CA ALA A 125 12.60 -4.22 18.10
C ALA A 125 11.77 -4.70 16.91
N VAL A 126 11.70 -3.88 15.87
CA VAL A 126 11.13 -4.24 14.58
C VAL A 126 12.05 -5.24 13.89
N ALA A 127 11.49 -6.33 13.38
CA ALA A 127 12.19 -7.34 12.60
C ALA A 127 11.25 -7.95 11.54
N ALA A 128 11.82 -8.64 10.54
CA ALA A 128 11.04 -9.50 9.66
C ALA A 128 10.46 -10.69 10.44
N LEU A 129 9.31 -11.20 10.03
CA LEU A 129 8.78 -12.45 10.59
C LEU A 129 9.79 -13.58 10.33
N PRO A 130 10.23 -14.34 11.36
CA PRO A 130 11.20 -15.41 11.15
C PRO A 130 10.61 -16.50 10.26
N ALA A 131 11.49 -17.24 9.56
CA ALA A 131 11.07 -18.31 8.65
C ALA A 131 10.17 -19.37 9.33
N SER A 132 10.36 -19.62 10.62
CA SER A 132 9.53 -20.54 11.42
C SER A 132 8.10 -20.05 11.68
N GLY A 133 7.83 -18.75 11.47
CA GLY A 133 6.49 -18.15 11.55
C GLY A 133 5.64 -18.39 10.30
N TYR A 134 6.25 -18.92 9.23
CA TYR A 134 5.58 -19.16 7.96
C TYR A 134 5.19 -20.63 7.76
N VAL A 135 4.00 -20.83 7.21
CA VAL A 135 3.62 -22.06 6.52
C VAL A 135 3.94 -21.88 5.04
N THR A 136 4.65 -22.83 4.44
CA THR A 136 5.10 -22.75 3.04
C THR A 136 4.30 -23.63 2.07
N ASP A 137 3.33 -24.38 2.58
CA ASP A 137 2.33 -25.11 1.79
C ASP A 137 0.92 -24.65 2.19
N ILE A 138 0.25 -23.96 1.27
CA ILE A 138 -1.10 -23.43 1.48
C ILE A 138 -2.13 -24.52 1.86
N ASN A 139 -1.91 -25.78 1.44
CA ASN A 139 -2.82 -26.87 1.76
C ASN A 139 -2.69 -27.37 3.21
N GLN A 140 -1.56 -27.08 3.87
CA GLN A 140 -1.33 -27.36 5.29
C GLN A 140 -1.69 -26.16 6.19
N ALA A 141 -2.07 -25.03 5.60
CA ALA A 141 -2.38 -23.82 6.33
C ALA A 141 -3.76 -23.87 7.01
N GLY A 142 -3.87 -23.19 8.15
CA GLY A 142 -5.11 -22.99 8.90
C GLY A 142 -5.34 -21.51 9.26
N PRO A 143 -6.42 -21.20 10.02
CA PRO A 143 -6.87 -19.82 10.24
C PRO A 143 -5.86 -18.87 10.91
N THR A 144 -4.88 -19.41 11.62
CA THR A 144 -3.81 -18.66 12.28
C THR A 144 -2.50 -18.63 11.49
N SER A 145 -2.42 -19.36 10.38
CA SER A 145 -1.20 -19.47 9.58
C SER A 145 -0.93 -18.16 8.84
N ILE A 146 0.31 -17.69 8.93
CA ILE A 146 0.88 -16.77 7.96
C ILE A 146 1.53 -17.64 6.88
N VAL A 147 1.11 -17.45 5.63
CA VAL A 147 1.58 -18.27 4.52
C VAL A 147 2.58 -17.49 3.69
N ARG A 148 3.69 -18.15 3.31
CA ARG A 148 4.66 -17.61 2.35
C ARG A 148 4.87 -18.62 1.24
N LEU A 149 4.53 -18.22 0.02
CA LEU A 149 4.64 -19.07 -1.16
C LEU A 149 5.77 -18.53 -2.04
N ALA A 150 6.75 -19.38 -2.31
CA ALA A 150 7.83 -19.09 -3.22
C ALA A 150 7.35 -19.08 -4.69
N ALA A 151 8.21 -18.60 -5.59
CA ALA A 151 7.96 -18.60 -7.03
C ALA A 151 7.44 -19.95 -7.55
N GLY A 152 6.48 -19.90 -8.47
CA GLY A 152 5.81 -21.07 -9.04
C GLY A 152 4.34 -21.19 -8.67
N THR A 153 3.68 -22.21 -9.22
CA THR A 153 2.24 -22.43 -9.05
C THR A 153 1.94 -23.27 -7.81
N HIS A 154 1.06 -22.76 -6.95
CA HIS A 154 0.55 -23.42 -5.75
C HIS A 154 -0.96 -23.60 -5.91
N THR A 155 -1.45 -24.83 -5.88
CA THR A 155 -2.88 -25.11 -6.10
C THR A 155 -3.58 -25.44 -4.78
N LEU A 156 -4.66 -24.72 -4.49
CA LEU A 156 -5.61 -25.06 -3.45
C LEU A 156 -6.32 -26.37 -3.80
N THR A 157 -6.33 -27.30 -2.85
CA THR A 157 -7.13 -28.53 -2.95
C THR A 157 -8.50 -28.41 -2.31
N THR A 158 -8.67 -27.41 -1.43
CA THR A 158 -9.91 -27.09 -0.73
C THR A 158 -9.93 -25.59 -0.41
N SER A 159 -11.10 -25.02 -0.15
CA SER A 159 -11.17 -23.64 0.35
C SER A 159 -10.43 -23.52 1.69
N ARG A 160 -9.71 -22.41 1.87
CA ARG A 160 -8.84 -22.19 3.04
C ARG A 160 -9.14 -20.87 3.72
N THR A 161 -8.90 -20.84 5.02
CA THR A 161 -8.83 -19.61 5.82
C THR A 161 -7.44 -19.51 6.42
N ILE A 162 -6.79 -18.36 6.25
CA ILE A 162 -5.42 -18.07 6.72
C ILE A 162 -5.34 -16.66 7.29
N SER A 163 -4.33 -16.38 8.11
CA SER A 163 -4.20 -15.07 8.77
C SER A 163 -3.50 -14.01 7.93
N GLY A 164 -2.66 -14.42 6.99
CA GLY A 164 -1.89 -13.55 6.13
C GLY A 164 -1.22 -14.34 5.01
N LEU A 165 -0.93 -13.68 3.91
CA LEU A 165 -0.31 -14.29 2.74
C LEU A 165 0.79 -13.39 2.20
N LEU A 166 1.94 -13.98 1.92
CA LEU A 166 3.04 -13.41 1.17
C LEU A 166 3.25 -14.29 -0.07
N LEU A 167 3.06 -13.70 -1.25
CA LEU A 167 3.47 -14.30 -2.51
C LEU A 167 4.81 -13.68 -2.90
N GLU A 168 5.85 -14.50 -3.02
CA GLU A 168 7.12 -14.06 -3.58
C GLU A 168 6.99 -13.77 -5.08
N ASP A 169 8.03 -13.18 -5.66
CA ASP A 169 8.05 -12.88 -7.09
C ASP A 169 7.80 -14.15 -7.92
N GLY A 170 6.87 -14.08 -8.86
CA GLY A 170 6.44 -15.18 -9.73
C GLY A 170 5.62 -16.28 -9.03
N ALA A 171 5.17 -16.07 -7.79
CA ALA A 171 4.28 -17.02 -7.11
C ALA A 171 2.83 -16.87 -7.60
N ILE A 172 2.21 -17.98 -7.99
CA ILE A 172 0.84 -18.04 -8.50
C ILE A 172 0.02 -18.94 -7.59
N LEU A 173 -1.06 -18.43 -7.01
CA LEU A 173 -2.02 -19.20 -6.23
C LEU A 173 -3.24 -19.55 -7.09
N GLU A 174 -3.42 -20.84 -7.40
CA GLU A 174 -4.54 -21.36 -8.17
C GLU A 174 -5.60 -21.98 -7.26
N GLY A 175 -6.88 -21.70 -7.51
CA GLY A 175 -7.97 -22.27 -6.74
C GLY A 175 -9.26 -22.34 -7.56
N ASN A 176 -9.25 -23.11 -8.65
CA ASN A 176 -10.39 -23.27 -9.56
C ASN A 176 -11.68 -23.64 -8.80
N GLY A 177 -12.59 -22.67 -8.65
CA GLY A 177 -13.84 -22.81 -7.91
C GLY A 177 -13.71 -22.73 -6.37
N LEU A 178 -12.51 -22.63 -5.83
CA LEU A 178 -12.23 -22.61 -4.39
C LEU A 178 -12.04 -21.19 -3.87
N ALA A 179 -12.42 -20.96 -2.60
CA ALA A 179 -12.29 -19.68 -1.95
C ALA A 179 -11.05 -19.62 -1.05
N LEU A 180 -10.41 -18.45 -1.00
CA LEU A 180 -9.43 -18.10 0.02
C LEU A 180 -10.02 -17.02 0.92
N THR A 181 -10.00 -17.24 2.22
CA THR A 181 -10.33 -16.21 3.22
C THR A 181 -9.07 -15.80 3.97
N ILE A 182 -8.77 -14.51 3.98
CA ILE A 182 -7.77 -13.93 4.87
C ILE A 182 -8.51 -13.35 6.08
N THR A 183 -8.20 -13.86 7.28
CA THR A 183 -9.07 -13.90 8.46
C THR A 183 -9.84 -12.60 8.81
N ASN A 184 -11.09 -12.80 9.25
CA ASN A 184 -12.16 -11.83 9.49
C ASN A 184 -12.11 -11.12 10.87
N THR A 185 -10.93 -10.80 11.39
CA THR A 185 -10.80 -9.98 12.62
C THR A 185 -10.32 -8.58 12.26
N SER A 186 -10.54 -7.60 13.15
CA SER A 186 -10.25 -6.18 12.93
C SER A 186 -8.78 -5.86 12.63
N ASN A 187 -7.86 -6.83 12.76
CA ASN A 187 -6.41 -6.66 12.71
C ASN A 187 -5.74 -7.77 11.89
N GLN A 188 -6.10 -7.98 10.61
CA GLN A 188 -5.43 -9.02 9.79
C GLN A 188 -3.95 -8.70 9.51
N ALA A 189 -3.11 -9.72 9.32
CA ALA A 189 -1.70 -9.52 8.97
C ALA A 189 -1.55 -8.82 7.60
N GLY A 190 -2.42 -9.15 6.64
CA GLY A 190 -2.46 -8.54 5.31
C GLY A 190 -2.07 -9.48 4.18
N LEU A 191 -1.95 -8.91 3.00
CA LEU A 191 -1.49 -9.55 1.77
C LEU A 191 -0.28 -8.79 1.24
N ILE A 192 0.83 -9.50 1.00
CA ILE A 192 2.03 -8.98 0.34
C ILE A 192 2.19 -9.72 -0.99
N LEU A 193 2.31 -8.98 -2.07
CA LEU A 193 2.38 -9.49 -3.44
C LEU A 193 3.68 -9.04 -4.11
N GLY A 194 4.53 -10.02 -4.42
CA GLY A 194 5.74 -9.86 -5.21
C GLY A 194 5.47 -9.53 -6.68
N ASP A 195 6.54 -9.32 -7.44
CA ASP A 195 6.45 -9.11 -8.87
C ASP A 195 5.92 -10.32 -9.62
N SER A 196 5.09 -10.09 -10.64
CA SER A 196 4.45 -11.15 -11.43
C SER A 196 3.70 -12.19 -10.60
N SER A 197 3.24 -11.82 -9.39
CA SER A 197 2.47 -12.71 -8.52
C SER A 197 0.97 -12.64 -8.85
N GLU A 198 0.28 -13.77 -8.70
CA GLU A 198 -1.13 -13.88 -9.04
C GLU A 198 -1.95 -14.62 -7.99
N ILE A 199 -3.17 -14.14 -7.76
CA ILE A 199 -4.21 -14.87 -7.01
C ILE A 199 -5.36 -15.19 -7.95
N ASN A 200 -5.55 -16.49 -8.21
CA ASN A 200 -6.48 -17.07 -9.18
C ASN A 200 -7.45 -18.02 -8.45
N VAL A 201 -8.16 -17.50 -7.44
CA VAL A 201 -9.20 -18.23 -6.69
C VAL A 201 -10.61 -17.74 -7.10
N SER A 202 -11.67 -18.49 -6.80
CA SER A 202 -13.03 -18.04 -7.13
C SER A 202 -13.46 -16.82 -6.33
N THR A 203 -13.09 -16.77 -5.05
CA THR A 203 -13.39 -15.66 -4.16
C THR A 203 -12.25 -15.44 -3.18
N LEU A 204 -11.78 -14.19 -3.09
CA LEU A 204 -10.86 -13.73 -2.07
C LEU A 204 -11.64 -12.93 -1.03
N THR A 205 -11.87 -13.50 0.14
CA THR A 205 -12.55 -12.81 1.24
C THR A 205 -11.53 -12.16 2.16
N LEU A 206 -11.61 -10.85 2.34
CA LEU A 206 -10.78 -10.10 3.28
C LEU A 206 -11.58 -9.79 4.57
N GLY A 207 -10.88 -9.57 5.68
CA GLY A 207 -11.49 -9.13 6.93
C GLY A 207 -12.06 -7.71 6.85
N ASN A 208 -12.43 -7.12 7.99
CA ASN A 208 -13.09 -5.81 8.01
C ASN A 208 -12.24 -4.70 7.34
N GLU A 209 -10.93 -4.70 7.59
CA GLU A 209 -9.94 -3.92 6.84
C GLU A 209 -9.04 -4.89 6.05
N GLY A 210 -9.05 -4.78 4.72
CA GLY A 210 -8.13 -5.49 3.83
C GLY A 210 -6.85 -4.68 3.59
N TYR A 211 -5.68 -5.28 3.73
CA TYR A 211 -4.39 -4.65 3.39
C TYR A 211 -3.73 -5.41 2.26
N ILE A 212 -3.49 -4.75 1.14
CA ILE A 212 -2.83 -5.33 -0.03
C ILE A 212 -1.61 -4.48 -0.35
N THR A 213 -0.43 -5.07 -0.21
CA THR A 213 0.85 -4.44 -0.46
C THR A 213 1.49 -5.02 -1.71
N THR A 214 1.96 -4.16 -2.60
CA THR A 214 2.83 -4.55 -3.72
C THR A 214 4.25 -4.03 -3.53
N VAL A 215 5.21 -4.73 -4.12
CA VAL A 215 6.65 -4.38 -4.06
C VAL A 215 6.96 -3.21 -5.03
N PRO A 216 7.90 -2.31 -4.71
CA PRO A 216 8.34 -1.26 -5.64
C PRO A 216 8.78 -1.82 -6.99
N GLY A 217 8.35 -1.19 -8.09
CA GLY A 217 8.67 -1.63 -9.45
C GLY A 217 7.98 -2.92 -9.89
N SER A 218 7.10 -3.48 -9.06
CA SER A 218 6.43 -4.76 -9.31
C SER A 218 5.03 -4.58 -9.89
N GLN A 219 4.54 -5.61 -10.58
CA GLN A 219 3.11 -5.77 -10.90
C GLN A 219 2.58 -7.06 -10.29
N ALA A 220 1.44 -6.99 -9.61
CA ALA A 220 0.71 -8.16 -9.13
C ALA A 220 -0.74 -8.14 -9.60
N THR A 221 -1.34 -9.32 -9.74
CA THR A 221 -2.71 -9.47 -10.25
C THR A 221 -3.58 -10.24 -9.27
N ILE A 222 -4.78 -9.75 -9.01
CA ILE A 222 -5.84 -10.53 -8.34
C ILE A 222 -6.93 -10.80 -9.36
N ASN A 223 -6.99 -12.04 -9.83
CA ASN A 223 -8.02 -12.56 -10.74
C ASN A 223 -9.12 -13.28 -9.96
N SER A 224 -9.64 -12.62 -8.94
CA SER A 224 -10.65 -13.18 -8.04
C SER A 224 -11.71 -12.13 -7.73
N THR A 225 -12.93 -12.58 -7.46
CA THR A 225 -13.94 -11.71 -6.83
C THR A 225 -13.53 -11.44 -5.39
N ILE A 226 -13.22 -10.18 -5.08
CA ILE A 226 -12.91 -9.75 -3.71
C ILE A 226 -14.21 -9.47 -2.97
N THR A 227 -14.36 -10.04 -1.76
CA THR A 227 -15.52 -9.83 -0.88
C THR A 227 -15.08 -9.53 0.55
N GLY A 228 -16.02 -9.21 1.44
CA GLY A 228 -15.72 -8.79 2.81
C GLY A 228 -15.35 -7.32 2.86
N ALA A 229 -14.25 -6.97 3.55
CA ALA A 229 -13.72 -5.60 3.64
C ALA A 229 -14.79 -4.52 3.86
N SER A 230 -15.62 -4.71 4.88
CA SER A 230 -16.75 -3.83 5.20
C SER A 230 -16.35 -2.43 5.68
N THR A 231 -15.09 -2.21 6.08
CA THR A 231 -14.57 -0.87 6.39
C THR A 231 -13.75 -0.33 5.23
N SER A 232 -12.72 -1.04 4.80
CA SER A 232 -11.90 -0.60 3.67
C SER A 232 -11.01 -1.71 3.10
N ILE A 233 -10.62 -1.57 1.83
CA ILE A 233 -9.41 -2.17 1.28
C ILE A 233 -8.36 -1.07 1.14
N THR A 234 -7.14 -1.34 1.57
CA THR A 234 -6.00 -0.43 1.44
C THR A 234 -4.97 -1.05 0.53
N LYS A 235 -4.80 -0.46 -0.66
CA LYS A 235 -3.67 -0.69 -1.55
C LYS A 235 -2.49 0.17 -1.10
N ALA A 236 -1.41 -0.48 -0.69
CA ALA A 236 -0.16 0.16 -0.30
C ALA A 236 1.00 -0.36 -1.15
N GLY A 237 2.15 0.30 -1.01
CA GLY A 237 3.37 -0.07 -1.75
C GLY A 237 3.34 0.47 -3.17
N THR A 238 4.51 0.81 -3.70
CA THR A 238 4.62 1.62 -4.92
C THR A 238 4.45 0.81 -6.21
N GLY A 239 4.38 -0.52 -6.15
CA GLY A 239 4.05 -1.35 -7.31
C GLY A 239 2.60 -1.19 -7.80
N LYS A 240 2.31 -1.82 -8.94
CA LYS A 240 0.99 -1.88 -9.57
C LYS A 240 0.21 -3.10 -9.09
N LEU A 241 -1.03 -2.90 -8.67
CA LEU A 241 -2.00 -3.97 -8.42
C LEU A 241 -3.07 -3.94 -9.52
N VAL A 242 -3.23 -5.05 -10.22
CA VAL A 242 -4.27 -5.23 -11.24
C VAL A 242 -5.43 -6.01 -10.64
N LEU A 243 -6.64 -5.45 -10.74
CA LEU A 243 -7.90 -6.10 -10.35
C LEU A 243 -8.73 -6.40 -11.60
N THR A 244 -8.96 -7.69 -11.84
CA THR A 244 -9.70 -8.16 -13.02
C THR A 244 -11.07 -8.75 -12.67
N GLY A 245 -11.34 -8.99 -11.38
CA GLY A 245 -12.59 -9.55 -10.87
C GLY A 245 -13.71 -8.51 -10.71
N ASP A 246 -14.96 -9.00 -10.72
CA ASP A 246 -16.13 -8.21 -10.34
C ASP A 246 -16.26 -8.20 -8.81
N ASN A 247 -15.72 -7.16 -8.17
CA ASN A 247 -15.58 -7.11 -6.71
C ASN A 247 -16.88 -6.72 -6.01
N GLN A 248 -17.04 -7.19 -4.77
CA GLN A 248 -18.28 -7.05 -3.98
C GLN A 248 -18.02 -6.63 -2.52
N PHE A 249 -16.84 -6.09 -2.21
CA PHE A 249 -16.60 -5.47 -0.91
C PHE A 249 -17.41 -4.17 -0.78
N SER A 250 -17.80 -3.81 0.44
CA SER A 250 -18.66 -2.65 0.69
C SER A 250 -17.95 -1.46 1.35
N GLY A 251 -16.74 -1.66 1.86
CA GLY A 251 -15.92 -0.60 2.43
C GLY A 251 -15.24 0.26 1.37
N ALA A 252 -14.56 1.31 1.82
CA ALA A 252 -13.83 2.23 0.95
C ALA A 252 -12.62 1.55 0.26
N MET A 253 -12.31 1.95 -0.96
CA MET A 253 -11.04 1.60 -1.62
C MET A 253 -10.01 2.71 -1.39
N ASN A 254 -9.02 2.47 -0.53
CA ASN A 254 -7.93 3.40 -0.25
C ASN A 254 -6.69 3.03 -1.09
N ILE A 255 -6.34 3.85 -2.07
CA ILE A 255 -5.11 3.73 -2.85
C ILE A 255 -4.09 4.66 -2.20
N ASN A 256 -3.33 4.13 -1.23
CA ASN A 256 -2.43 4.92 -0.41
C ASN A 256 -1.04 5.12 -1.03
N ALA A 257 -0.65 4.27 -1.99
CA ALA A 257 0.59 4.38 -2.75
C ALA A 257 0.55 3.46 -3.98
N GLY A 258 1.34 3.80 -5.00
CA GLY A 258 1.48 3.00 -6.20
C GLY A 258 0.27 3.11 -7.12
N THR A 259 0.12 2.11 -7.99
CA THR A 259 -0.96 2.10 -8.97
C THR A 259 -1.98 1.01 -8.61
N LEU A 260 -3.26 1.37 -8.61
CA LEU A 260 -4.35 0.41 -8.74
C LEU A 260 -4.86 0.46 -10.17
N ASN A 261 -4.83 -0.66 -10.87
CA ASN A 261 -5.37 -0.80 -12.21
C ASN A 261 -6.65 -1.63 -12.15
N ILE A 262 -7.72 -1.09 -12.72
CA ILE A 262 -9.02 -1.74 -12.79
C ILE A 262 -9.36 -2.07 -14.25
N GLN A 263 -9.80 -3.30 -14.48
CA GLN A 263 -10.15 -3.80 -15.82
C GLN A 263 -11.64 -4.12 -15.95
N ARG A 264 -12.44 -3.88 -14.91
CA ARG A 264 -13.90 -4.03 -14.90
C ARG A 264 -14.57 -2.87 -14.18
N SER A 265 -15.78 -2.53 -14.62
CA SER A 265 -16.60 -1.46 -14.04
C SER A 265 -16.94 -1.66 -12.55
N SER A 266 -16.96 -2.91 -12.06
CA SER A 266 -17.25 -3.25 -10.66
C SER A 266 -15.99 -3.57 -9.83
N ALA A 267 -14.80 -3.37 -10.38
CA ALA A 267 -13.54 -3.70 -9.69
C ALA A 267 -13.29 -2.87 -8.41
N LEU A 268 -13.97 -1.72 -8.25
CA LEU A 268 -13.91 -0.89 -7.05
C LEU A 268 -14.92 -1.33 -5.96
N GLY A 269 -15.63 -2.44 -6.15
CA GLY A 269 -16.58 -2.96 -5.17
C GLY A 269 -17.97 -2.32 -5.27
N ALA A 270 -18.74 -2.41 -4.19
CA ALA A 270 -20.05 -1.79 -4.08
C ALA A 270 -19.90 -0.28 -3.85
N THR A 271 -20.80 0.51 -4.44
CA THR A 271 -20.69 1.97 -4.47
C THR A 271 -21.05 2.70 -3.17
N ALA A 272 -21.14 1.96 -2.05
CA ALA A 272 -21.38 2.52 -0.73
C ALA A 272 -20.07 3.05 -0.10
N GLY A 273 -18.94 2.42 -0.43
CA GLY A 273 -17.62 2.93 -0.14
C GLY A 273 -17.28 4.10 -1.07
N ALA A 274 -16.27 4.88 -0.69
CA ALA A 274 -15.64 5.83 -1.61
C ALA A 274 -14.26 5.31 -2.02
N THR A 275 -13.78 5.73 -3.19
CA THR A 275 -12.43 5.44 -3.66
C THR A 275 -11.55 6.64 -3.38
N ASN A 276 -10.49 6.44 -2.60
CA ASN A 276 -9.59 7.49 -2.15
C ASN A 276 -8.21 7.29 -2.80
N ILE A 277 -7.86 8.16 -3.74
CA ILE A 277 -6.54 8.22 -4.34
C ILE A 277 -5.71 9.21 -3.53
N ARG A 278 -4.66 8.71 -2.84
CA ARG A 278 -3.76 9.53 -2.03
C ARG A 278 -2.62 10.12 -2.88
N GLN A 279 -1.82 10.98 -2.25
CA GLN A 279 -0.57 11.47 -2.86
C GLN A 279 0.32 10.26 -3.20
N GLU A 280 1.08 10.36 -4.30
CA GLU A 280 1.90 9.27 -4.84
C GLU A 280 1.12 7.99 -5.22
N ALA A 281 -0.19 8.10 -5.48
CA ALA A 281 -1.04 6.98 -5.86
C ALA A 281 -1.85 7.28 -7.11
N SER A 282 -2.10 6.26 -7.93
CA SER A 282 -2.87 6.39 -9.17
C SER A 282 -3.96 5.33 -9.31
N LEU A 283 -5.10 5.72 -9.87
CA LEU A 283 -6.13 4.83 -10.39
C LEU A 283 -5.99 4.76 -11.91
N GLU A 284 -5.78 3.56 -12.45
CA GLU A 284 -5.72 3.27 -13.88
C GLU A 284 -6.99 2.55 -14.34
N LEU A 285 -7.61 3.07 -15.40
CA LEU A 285 -8.71 2.43 -16.13
C LEU A 285 -8.14 1.83 -17.42
N GLU A 286 -8.31 0.52 -17.59
CA GLU A 286 -7.77 -0.23 -18.72
C GLU A 286 -8.88 -1.09 -19.33
N GLU A 287 -9.33 -0.72 -20.53
CA GLU A 287 -10.17 -1.60 -21.34
C GLU A 287 -9.36 -2.81 -21.79
N THR A 288 -9.89 -4.00 -21.54
CA THR A 288 -9.32 -5.27 -21.99
C THR A 288 -10.37 -6.08 -22.72
N THR A 289 -10.25 -7.41 -22.72
CA THR A 289 -11.27 -8.31 -23.25
C THR A 289 -12.59 -8.26 -22.46
N PHE A 290 -12.62 -7.62 -21.29
CA PHE A 290 -13.85 -7.39 -20.51
C PHE A 290 -14.69 -6.21 -21.03
N GLY A 291 -14.18 -5.44 -21.99
CA GLY A 291 -14.81 -4.23 -22.51
C GLY A 291 -14.51 -3.00 -21.65
N SER A 292 -15.16 -1.88 -21.99
CA SER A 292 -14.90 -0.58 -21.40
C SER A 292 -15.22 -0.53 -19.90
N VAL A 293 -14.38 0.16 -19.15
CA VAL A 293 -14.53 0.41 -17.71
C VAL A 293 -15.43 1.63 -17.49
N ASN A 294 -16.60 1.40 -16.90
CA ASN A 294 -17.62 2.43 -16.66
C ASN A 294 -17.92 2.54 -15.16
N VAL A 295 -17.20 3.41 -14.45
CA VAL A 295 -17.40 3.65 -13.02
C VAL A 295 -18.64 4.53 -12.82
N LEU A 296 -19.74 3.94 -12.34
CA LEU A 296 -21.06 4.59 -12.35
C LEU A 296 -21.22 5.66 -11.27
N VAL A 297 -21.53 5.31 -10.03
CA VAL A 297 -21.92 6.29 -8.98
C VAL A 297 -20.91 6.43 -7.85
N GLU A 298 -19.77 5.73 -7.95
CA GLU A 298 -18.70 5.74 -6.96
C GLU A 298 -18.13 7.15 -6.78
N THR A 299 -18.02 7.61 -5.53
CA THR A 299 -17.31 8.88 -5.25
C THR A 299 -15.81 8.62 -5.25
N ILE A 300 -15.07 9.40 -6.06
CA ILE A 300 -13.61 9.34 -6.14
C ILE A 300 -13.02 10.60 -5.52
N ASN A 301 -12.35 10.43 -4.38
CA ASN A 301 -11.58 11.49 -3.74
C ASN A 301 -10.13 11.44 -4.25
N VAL A 302 -9.61 12.55 -4.75
CA VAL A 302 -8.28 12.62 -5.36
C VAL A 302 -7.39 13.61 -4.62
N ALA A 303 -6.27 13.11 -4.11
CA ALA A 303 -5.22 13.91 -3.49
C ALA A 303 -3.92 13.77 -4.30
N GLY A 304 -3.52 14.84 -4.98
CA GLY A 304 -2.22 14.94 -5.64
C GLY A 304 -2.15 14.62 -7.12
N THR A 305 -0.93 14.43 -7.60
CA THR A 305 -0.54 14.35 -9.01
C THR A 305 -0.42 12.91 -9.55
N GLY A 306 -0.53 11.91 -8.69
CA GLY A 306 -0.28 10.51 -9.03
C GLY A 306 1.13 10.05 -8.70
N ILE A 307 1.41 8.76 -8.83
CA ILE A 307 2.77 8.22 -8.64
C ILE A 307 3.70 8.78 -9.72
N ASP A 308 4.85 9.30 -9.34
CA ASP A 308 5.84 9.93 -10.23
C ASP A 308 5.24 11.03 -11.12
N ASP A 309 4.22 11.75 -10.61
CA ASP A 309 3.44 12.76 -11.35
C ASP A 309 2.77 12.26 -12.64
N GLY A 310 2.67 10.94 -12.83
CA GLY A 310 2.12 10.34 -14.05
C GLY A 310 0.59 10.38 -14.14
N GLY A 311 -0.09 11.00 -13.18
CA GLY A 311 -1.54 11.24 -13.16
C GLY A 311 -2.22 10.45 -12.05
N ALA A 312 -3.04 11.11 -11.23
CA ALA A 312 -3.78 10.47 -10.16
C ALA A 312 -4.94 9.62 -10.70
N ILE A 313 -5.55 10.05 -11.82
CA ILE A 313 -6.44 9.22 -12.62
C ILE A 313 -5.81 9.05 -14.00
N ARG A 314 -5.77 7.81 -14.50
CA ARG A 314 -5.14 7.45 -15.77
C ARG A 314 -6.07 6.60 -16.61
N ASN A 315 -6.30 7.01 -17.85
CA ASN A 315 -6.92 6.17 -18.86
C ASN A 315 -5.83 5.57 -19.73
N VAL A 316 -5.60 4.25 -19.62
CA VAL A 316 -4.44 3.61 -20.25
C VAL A 316 -4.79 2.75 -21.46
N ALA A 317 -6.05 2.39 -21.65
CA ALA A 317 -6.55 1.70 -22.85
C ALA A 317 -8.06 1.89 -23.00
N GLY A 318 -8.52 2.08 -24.23
CA GLY A 318 -9.94 2.11 -24.60
C GLY A 318 -10.74 3.31 -24.06
N ASN A 319 -12.06 3.28 -24.31
CA ASN A 319 -12.94 4.41 -24.03
C ASN A 319 -13.67 4.17 -22.70
N ASN A 320 -13.19 4.81 -21.63
CA ASN A 320 -13.69 4.55 -20.28
C ASN A 320 -14.44 5.77 -19.72
N SER A 321 -15.22 5.56 -18.66
CA SER A 321 -16.00 6.63 -18.05
C SER A 321 -16.02 6.58 -16.53
N ILE A 322 -16.15 7.78 -15.93
CA ILE A 322 -16.42 7.97 -14.50
C ILE A 322 -17.61 8.94 -14.40
N ALA A 323 -18.75 8.43 -13.94
CA ALA A 323 -19.98 9.20 -13.78
C ALA A 323 -20.23 9.65 -12.34
N GLY A 324 -19.49 9.11 -11.37
CA GLY A 324 -19.60 9.47 -9.96
C GLY A 324 -18.87 10.77 -9.64
N ASN A 325 -19.13 11.32 -8.44
CA ASN A 325 -18.51 12.57 -8.03
C ASN A 325 -16.99 12.43 -7.91
N ILE A 326 -16.25 13.40 -8.45
CA ILE A 326 -14.80 13.50 -8.33
C ILE A 326 -14.50 14.70 -7.41
N ALA A 327 -14.01 14.42 -6.21
CA ALA A 327 -13.65 15.44 -5.23
C ALA A 327 -12.14 15.63 -5.19
N LEU A 328 -11.68 16.79 -5.64
CA LEU A 328 -10.28 17.16 -5.73
C LEU A 328 -9.84 17.88 -4.45
N SER A 329 -8.78 17.37 -3.84
CA SER A 329 -8.07 18.05 -2.74
C SER A 329 -6.69 18.54 -3.17
N GLY A 330 -6.12 17.92 -4.20
CA GLY A 330 -4.84 18.30 -4.81
C GLY A 330 -3.64 18.18 -3.87
N VAL A 331 -2.48 18.61 -4.35
CA VAL A 331 -1.27 18.82 -3.55
C VAL A 331 -0.62 20.12 -3.97
N THR A 332 -0.02 20.83 -3.03
CA THR A 332 0.80 21.99 -3.33
C THR A 332 2.07 21.53 -4.02
N VAL A 333 2.28 21.98 -5.26
CA VAL A 333 3.52 21.71 -6.02
C VAL A 333 4.37 22.96 -6.14
N ASP A 334 5.66 22.77 -6.40
CA ASP A 334 6.53 23.87 -6.84
C ASP A 334 6.14 24.26 -8.27
N GLY A 335 5.48 25.41 -8.40
CA GLY A 335 5.05 25.93 -9.69
C GLY A 335 6.20 26.14 -10.68
N ALA A 336 7.45 26.34 -10.23
CA ALA A 336 8.59 26.46 -11.14
C ALA A 336 8.95 25.13 -11.82
N THR A 337 8.71 24.00 -11.14
CA THR A 337 9.00 22.65 -11.64
C THR A 337 8.02 22.26 -12.75
N TYR A 338 6.73 22.55 -12.58
CA TYR A 338 5.69 22.15 -13.54
C TYR A 338 5.28 23.27 -14.49
N PHE A 339 5.44 24.53 -14.08
CA PHE A 339 5.00 25.73 -14.81
C PHE A 339 6.11 26.80 -14.83
N PRO A 340 7.25 26.54 -15.50
CA PRO A 340 8.40 27.47 -15.51
C PRO A 340 8.09 28.85 -16.11
N SER A 341 6.96 29.01 -16.81
CA SER A 341 6.47 30.29 -17.34
C SER A 341 5.49 31.04 -16.42
N ILE A 342 5.05 30.43 -15.31
CA ILE A 342 4.13 31.01 -14.33
C ILE A 342 4.95 31.41 -13.10
N ASN A 343 5.44 32.66 -13.09
CA ASN A 343 6.09 33.22 -11.91
C ASN A 343 5.05 33.38 -10.78
N SER A 344 5.19 32.61 -9.70
CA SER A 344 4.59 32.86 -8.37
C SER A 344 3.20 32.28 -8.05
N LEU A 345 2.92 31.01 -8.36
CA LEU A 345 1.89 30.27 -7.63
C LEU A 345 2.45 28.96 -7.08
N THR A 346 2.08 28.64 -5.85
CA THR A 346 2.10 27.29 -5.28
C THR A 346 0.67 26.73 -5.35
N PRO A 347 0.14 26.44 -6.56
CA PRO A 347 -1.24 25.99 -6.67
C PRO A 347 -1.39 24.61 -6.04
N SER A 348 -2.58 24.34 -5.49
CA SER A 348 -2.98 22.95 -5.27
C SER A 348 -3.39 22.36 -6.61
N VAL A 349 -2.80 21.24 -7.00
CA VAL A 349 -3.01 20.63 -8.31
C VAL A 349 -3.44 19.17 -8.23
N THR A 350 -4.22 18.74 -9.21
CA THR A 350 -4.51 17.32 -9.51
C THR A 350 -4.25 17.05 -10.98
N PHE A 351 -3.69 15.88 -11.27
CA PHE A 351 -3.26 15.48 -12.60
C PHE A 351 -4.11 14.30 -13.12
N ILE A 352 -4.56 14.40 -14.37
CA ILE A 352 -5.23 13.32 -15.12
C ILE A 352 -4.42 13.04 -16.38
N ASN A 353 -4.19 11.75 -16.64
CA ASN A 353 -3.53 11.28 -17.84
C ASN A 353 -4.51 10.49 -18.71
N THR A 354 -4.60 10.78 -20.00
CA THR A 354 -5.24 9.86 -20.94
C THR A 354 -4.21 9.44 -21.99
N VAL A 355 -3.69 8.24 -21.82
CA VAL A 355 -2.66 7.65 -22.66
C VAL A 355 -3.28 7.16 -23.96
N ASP A 356 -4.26 6.25 -23.86
CA ASP A 356 -4.96 5.66 -24.99
C ASP A 356 -6.48 5.65 -24.75
N GLY A 357 -7.25 5.89 -25.81
CA GLY A 357 -8.70 6.06 -25.79
C GLY A 357 -9.20 7.28 -25.00
N SER A 358 -10.51 7.50 -25.04
CA SER A 358 -11.17 8.64 -24.37
C SER A 358 -11.50 8.33 -22.91
N LEU A 359 -11.40 9.35 -22.04
CA LEU A 359 -11.94 9.32 -20.70
C LEU A 359 -13.10 10.31 -20.59
N ASN A 360 -14.30 9.82 -20.34
CA ASN A 360 -15.49 10.65 -20.13
C ASN A 360 -15.76 10.87 -18.64
N LEU A 361 -15.77 12.13 -18.19
CA LEU A 361 -16.08 12.52 -16.82
C LEU A 361 -17.46 13.20 -16.78
N SER A 362 -18.51 12.42 -16.52
CA SER A 362 -19.90 12.92 -16.50
C SER A 362 -20.42 13.28 -15.12
N GLY A 363 -19.66 12.95 -14.07
CA GLY A 363 -19.96 13.32 -12.69
C GLY A 363 -19.57 14.76 -12.32
N VAL A 364 -19.94 15.19 -11.11
CA VAL A 364 -19.52 16.51 -10.61
C VAL A 364 -18.03 16.46 -10.25
N ILE A 365 -17.23 17.32 -10.88
CA ILE A 365 -15.85 17.60 -10.45
C ILE A 365 -15.91 18.79 -9.48
N SER A 366 -15.38 18.61 -8.28
CA SER A 366 -15.42 19.59 -7.20
C SER A 366 -14.05 19.75 -6.53
N GLY A 367 -13.85 20.84 -5.80
CA GLY A 367 -12.58 21.17 -5.14
C GLY A 367 -12.01 22.49 -5.63
N ASN A 368 -11.27 23.20 -4.76
CA ASN A 368 -10.57 24.44 -5.12
C ASN A 368 -9.13 24.11 -5.52
N VAL A 369 -8.99 23.38 -6.63
CA VAL A 369 -7.74 22.75 -7.11
C VAL A 369 -7.67 22.95 -8.63
N GLU A 370 -6.47 23.20 -9.15
CA GLU A 370 -6.24 23.23 -10.59
C GLU A 370 -6.15 21.79 -11.13
N LEU A 371 -6.97 21.49 -12.14
CA LEU A 371 -6.97 20.20 -12.81
C LEU A 371 -6.13 20.27 -14.09
N PHE A 372 -5.08 19.47 -14.16
CA PHE A 372 -4.24 19.36 -15.35
C PHE A 372 -4.47 18.05 -16.07
N LYS A 373 -4.61 18.16 -17.38
CA LYS A 373 -4.74 17.02 -18.29
C LYS A 373 -3.50 16.92 -19.18
N PHE A 374 -2.92 15.72 -19.27
CA PHE A 374 -1.86 15.37 -20.22
C PHE A 374 -2.10 13.98 -20.82
N GLY A 375 -1.19 13.54 -21.69
CA GLY A 375 -1.41 12.40 -22.58
C GLY A 375 -2.14 12.81 -23.87
N ALA A 376 -1.93 12.04 -24.92
CA ALA A 376 -2.32 12.40 -26.29
C ALA A 376 -3.83 12.28 -26.56
N SER A 377 -4.55 11.55 -25.70
CA SER A 377 -5.95 11.21 -25.92
C SER A 377 -6.93 12.21 -25.29
N GLN A 378 -8.23 11.99 -25.51
CA GLN A 378 -9.29 12.92 -25.16
C GLN A 378 -9.74 12.75 -23.71
N LEU A 379 -9.99 13.88 -23.05
CA LEU A 379 -10.77 14.00 -21.82
C LEU A 379 -12.06 14.72 -22.20
N GLU A 380 -13.20 14.08 -21.98
CA GLU A 380 -14.54 14.58 -22.36
C GLU A 380 -15.39 14.92 -21.14
#